data_AF-A0A290Z8G5-F1
#
_entry.id   AF-A0A290Z8G5-F1
#
_cell.length_a   1.000
_cell.length_b   1.000
_cell.length_c   1.000
_cell.angle_alpha   90.00
_cell.angle_beta   90.00
_cell.angle_gamma   90.00
#
_symmetry.space_group_name_H-M   'P 1'
#
loop_
_entity.id
_entity.type
_entity.pdbx_description
1 polymer ?
#
loop_
_entity_poly.entity_id
_entity_poly.type
_entity_poly.pdbx_seq_one_letter_code
_entity_poly.pdbx_strand_id
1 'polypeptide(L)'
;MTTSPPTTTPPKSLVLAFVLLLISTAMSLVTLAGAATSDALADKPAERTFLVVVGGLFAALYLWLAFRVKAGRNWARVVITVMTVLEAVSVFTTSDNGLNQYGLLGISAAAVLAAYSPDSNAYVASVRRAS
;
A
#
# COMPACT_ATOMS: atom_id res chain seq x y z
N MET A 1 12.30 -28.06 23.87
CA MET A 1 12.07 -26.83 23.07
C MET A 1 10.79 -27.03 22.29
N THR A 2 9.64 -26.57 22.82
CA THR A 2 8.32 -26.79 22.20
C THR A 2 7.99 -25.63 21.28
N THR A 3 8.34 -25.73 19.99
CA THR A 3 7.95 -24.72 19.01
C THR A 3 6.44 -24.83 18.79
N SER A 4 5.67 -23.82 19.18
CA SER A 4 4.25 -23.71 18.85
C SER A 4 4.05 -23.93 17.34
N PRO A 5 3.03 -24.70 16.93
CA PRO A 5 2.78 -25.00 15.52
C PRO A 5 2.60 -23.71 14.71
N PRO A 6 3.02 -23.68 13.44
CA PRO A 6 2.87 -22.52 12.59
C PRO A 6 1.39 -22.15 12.49
N THR A 7 1.07 -20.90 12.81
CA THR A 7 -0.27 -20.35 12.64
C THR A 7 -0.58 -20.27 11.14
N THR A 8 -1.49 -21.11 10.67
CA THR A 8 -1.88 -21.16 9.25
C THR A 8 -2.86 -20.05 8.86
N THR A 9 -3.50 -19.42 9.84
CA THR A 9 -4.50 -18.37 9.64
C THR A 9 -3.88 -17.00 9.93
N PRO A 10 -3.97 -16.02 9.01
CA PRO A 10 -3.43 -14.68 9.24
C PRO A 10 -4.21 -13.97 10.36
N PRO A 11 -3.53 -13.22 11.26
CA PRO A 11 -4.18 -12.49 12.34
C PRO A 11 -5.03 -11.33 11.79
N LYS A 12 -6.04 -10.91 12.56
CA LYS A 12 -6.99 -9.85 12.16
C LYS A 12 -6.29 -8.53 11.82
N SER A 13 -5.21 -8.19 12.51
CA SER A 13 -4.42 -6.99 12.23
C SER A 13 -3.72 -7.03 10.87
N LEU A 14 -3.25 -8.20 10.44
CA LEU A 14 -2.66 -8.38 9.10
C LEU A 14 -3.73 -8.33 8.01
N VAL A 15 -4.92 -8.88 8.29
CA VAL A 15 -6.08 -8.75 7.39
C VAL A 15 -6.53 -7.31 7.29
N LEU A 16 -6.53 -6.55 8.40
CA LEU A 16 -6.84 -5.13 8.41
C LEU A 16 -5.82 -4.35 7.56
N ALA A 17 -4.52 -4.60 7.73
CA ALA A 17 -3.49 -3.97 6.90
C ALA A 17 -3.72 -4.23 5.41
N PHE A 18 -4.05 -5.48 5.06
CA PHE A 18 -4.40 -5.87 3.70
C PHE A 18 -5.62 -5.09 3.17
N VAL A 19 -6.69 -5.01 3.94
CA VAL A 19 -7.92 -4.27 3.55
C VAL A 19 -7.64 -2.78 3.40
N LEU A 20 -6.89 -2.17 4.31
CA LEU A 20 -6.53 -0.75 4.22
C LEU A 20 -5.70 -0.45 2.96
N LEU A 21 -4.78 -1.34 2.58
CA LEU A 21 -4.02 -1.22 1.33
C LEU A 21 -4.92 -1.33 0.10
N LEU A 22 -5.91 -2.23 0.11
CA LEU A 22 -6.86 -2.34 -0.99
C LEU A 22 -7.70 -1.06 -1.13
N ILE A 23 -8.18 -0.52 -0.01
CA ILE A 23 -8.96 0.73 0.00
C ILE A 23 -8.10 1.90 -0.52
N SER A 24 -6.88 2.04 -0.03
CA SER A 24 -5.94 3.09 -0.48
C SER A 24 -5.68 2.98 -1.99
N THR A 25 -5.39 1.77 -2.48
CA THR A 25 -5.15 1.55 -3.91
C THR A 25 -6.39 1.87 -4.75
N ALA A 26 -7.59 1.44 -4.30
CA ALA A 26 -8.84 1.72 -5.00
C ALA A 26 -9.11 3.23 -5.08
N MET A 27 -8.92 3.97 -3.99
CA MET A 27 -9.08 5.43 -3.98
C MET A 27 -8.05 6.11 -4.89
N SER A 28 -6.79 5.66 -4.85
CA SER A 28 -5.74 6.17 -5.74
C SER A 28 -6.10 5.96 -7.22
N LEU A 29 -6.72 4.82 -7.57
CA LEU A 29 -7.18 4.57 -8.93
C LEU A 29 -8.34 5.49 -9.34
N VAL A 30 -9.25 5.81 -8.42
CA VAL A 30 -10.32 6.79 -8.68
C VAL A 30 -9.73 8.18 -8.94
N THR A 31 -8.77 8.62 -8.12
CA THR A 31 -8.06 9.89 -8.33
C THR A 31 -7.30 9.90 -9.65
N LEU A 32 -6.61 8.79 -9.98
CA LEU A 32 -5.89 8.64 -11.24
C LEU A 32 -6.82 8.72 -12.45
N ALA A 33 -7.97 8.02 -12.39
CA ALA A 33 -8.95 8.04 -13.47
C ALA A 33 -9.52 9.44 -13.70
N GLY A 34 -9.87 10.16 -12.63
CA GLY A 34 -10.33 11.54 -12.72
C GLY A 34 -9.27 12.48 -13.31
N ALA A 35 -8.00 12.33 -12.91
CA ALA A 35 -6.90 13.10 -13.49
C ALA A 35 -6.69 12.77 -14.97
N ALA A 36 -6.76 11.49 -15.36
CA ALA A 36 -6.57 11.04 -16.73
C ALA A 36 -7.62 11.56 -17.70
N THR A 37 -8.86 11.80 -17.23
CA THR A 37 -9.95 12.37 -18.03
C THR A 37 -10.07 13.88 -17.93
N SER A 38 -9.17 14.56 -17.20
CA SER A 38 -9.25 16.00 -17.02
C SER A 38 -8.92 16.79 -18.30
N ASP A 39 -9.62 17.91 -18.49
CA ASP A 39 -9.37 18.85 -19.60
C ASP A 39 -7.99 19.51 -19.50
N ALA A 40 -7.38 19.53 -18.30
CA ALA A 40 -6.02 20.03 -18.07
C ALA A 40 -4.95 19.27 -18.90
N LEU A 41 -5.27 18.05 -19.32
CA LEU A 41 -4.42 17.19 -20.16
C LEU A 41 -4.98 16.99 -21.57
N ALA A 42 -6.00 17.77 -21.99
CA ALA A 42 -6.64 17.62 -23.30
C ALA A 42 -5.63 17.77 -24.45
N ASP A 43 -4.77 18.78 -24.37
CA ASP A 43 -3.75 19.08 -25.39
C ASP A 43 -2.40 18.41 -25.13
N LYS A 44 -2.33 17.50 -24.15
CA LYS A 44 -1.08 16.91 -23.63
C LYS A 44 -1.16 15.38 -23.57
N PRO A 45 -1.23 14.70 -24.74
CA PRO A 45 -1.47 13.26 -24.80
C PRO A 45 -0.31 12.44 -24.22
N ALA A 46 0.93 12.89 -24.38
CA ALA A 46 2.11 12.18 -23.86
C ALA A 46 2.12 12.17 -22.33
N GLU A 47 1.83 13.32 -21.71
CA GLU A 47 1.73 13.50 -20.26
C GLU A 47 0.57 12.68 -19.69
N ARG A 48 -0.57 12.65 -20.38
CA ARG A 48 -1.71 11.80 -20.01
C ARG A 48 -1.33 10.32 -20.03
N THR A 49 -0.71 9.85 -21.11
CA THR A 49 -0.26 8.46 -21.21
C THR A 49 0.76 8.12 -20.13
N PHE A 50 1.73 8.99 -19.88
CA PHE A 50 2.72 8.81 -18.83
C PHE A 50 2.04 8.68 -17.46
N LEU A 51 1.14 9.59 -17.10
CA LEU A 51 0.41 9.57 -15.84
C LEU A 51 -0.38 8.27 -15.67
N VAL A 52 -1.14 7.84 -16.69
CA VAL A 52 -1.94 6.61 -16.63
C VAL A 52 -1.07 5.37 -16.49
N VAL A 53 0.00 5.27 -17.28
CA VAL A 53 0.89 4.11 -17.27
C VAL A 53 1.62 4.01 -15.95
N VAL A 54 2.26 5.11 -15.51
CA VAL A 54 3.01 5.13 -14.25
C VAL A 54 2.08 4.90 -13.06
N GLY A 55 0.96 5.63 -12.98
CA GLY A 55 -0.02 5.45 -11.90
C GLY A 55 -0.61 4.04 -11.86
N GLY A 56 -0.92 3.46 -13.03
CA GLY A 56 -1.40 2.08 -13.13
C GLY A 56 -0.36 1.05 -12.69
N LEU A 57 0.92 1.24 -13.03
CA LEU A 57 2.01 0.39 -12.57
C LEU A 57 2.17 0.42 -11.05
N PHE A 58 2.14 1.63 -10.45
CA PHE A 58 2.21 1.77 -8.99
C PHE A 58 1.02 1.10 -8.29
N ALA A 59 -0.19 1.23 -8.83
CA ALA A 59 -1.36 0.54 -8.29
C ALA A 59 -1.22 -0.99 -8.36
N ALA A 60 -0.76 -1.53 -9.50
CA ALA A 60 -0.52 -2.96 -9.66
C ALA A 60 0.55 -3.49 -8.68
N LEU A 61 1.63 -2.72 -8.49
CA LEU A 61 2.68 -3.02 -7.51
C LEU A 61 2.14 -3.03 -6.08
N TYR A 62 1.33 -2.05 -5.70
CA TYR A 62 0.71 -1.98 -4.37
C TYR A 62 -0.22 -3.16 -4.09
N LEU A 63 -1.06 -3.54 -5.07
CA LEU A 63 -1.92 -4.72 -4.96
C LEU A 63 -1.10 -5.99 -4.77
N TRP A 64 -0.07 -6.18 -5.59
CA TRP A 64 0.80 -7.35 -5.48
C TRP A 64 1.51 -7.40 -4.12
N LEU A 65 2.00 -6.26 -3.62
CA LEU A 65 2.61 -6.15 -2.29
C LEU A 65 1.61 -6.46 -1.18
N ALA A 66 0.36 -6.02 -1.28
CA ALA A 66 -0.68 -6.31 -0.30
C ALA A 66 -0.89 -7.84 -0.15
N PHE A 67 -0.95 -8.57 -1.27
CA PHE A 67 -1.03 -10.04 -1.24
C PHE A 67 0.22 -10.68 -0.62
N ARG A 68 1.41 -10.13 -0.89
CA ARG A 68 2.67 -10.62 -0.29
C ARG A 68 2.77 -10.36 1.21
N VAL A 69 2.25 -9.23 1.70
CA VAL A 69 2.16 -8.95 3.14
C VAL A 69 1.19 -9.91 3.81
N LYS A 70 0.02 -10.16 3.21
CA LYS A 70 -0.94 -11.16 3.71
C LYS A 70 -0.34 -12.57 3.77
N ALA A 71 0.58 -12.90 2.86
CA ALA A 71 1.32 -14.16 2.87
C ALA A 71 2.43 -14.24 3.93
N GLY A 72 2.57 -13.23 4.80
CA GLY A 72 3.53 -13.24 5.92
C GLY A 72 4.98 -12.99 5.51
N ARG A 73 5.22 -12.43 4.32
CA ARG A 73 6.56 -12.22 3.76
C ARG A 73 7.18 -10.93 4.34
N ASN A 74 8.25 -11.04 5.13
CA ASN A 74 8.83 -9.88 5.84
C ASN A 74 9.33 -8.76 4.90
N TRP A 75 9.94 -9.10 3.76
CA TRP A 75 10.43 -8.08 2.82
C TRP A 75 9.30 -7.22 2.25
N ALA A 76 8.08 -7.78 2.11
CA ALA A 76 6.95 -7.02 1.58
C ALA A 76 6.51 -5.91 2.55
N ARG A 77 6.60 -6.14 3.87
CA ARG A 77 6.32 -5.11 4.88
C ARG A 77 7.30 -3.95 4.77
N VAL A 78 8.59 -4.25 4.59
CA VAL A 78 9.64 -3.23 4.42
C VAL A 78 9.39 -2.42 3.15
N VAL A 79 9.10 -3.08 2.03
CA VAL A 79 8.84 -2.38 0.76
C VAL A 79 7.61 -1.47 0.86
N ILE A 80 6.51 -1.93 1.48
CA ILE A 80 5.34 -1.07 1.71
C ILE A 80 5.69 0.12 2.58
N THR A 81 6.46 -0.06 3.66
CA THR A 81 6.91 1.07 4.49
C THR A 81 7.70 2.08 3.68
N VAL A 82 8.66 1.63 2.86
CA VAL A 82 9.44 2.52 2.00
C VAL A 82 8.52 3.27 1.03
N MET A 83 7.59 2.58 0.38
CA MET A 83 6.62 3.22 -0.52
C MET A 83 5.76 4.27 0.21
N THR A 84 5.24 3.97 1.40
CA THR A 84 4.45 4.91 2.20
C THR A 84 5.27 6.12 2.67
N VAL A 85 6.56 5.93 2.96
CA VAL A 85 7.46 7.05 3.29
C VAL A 85 7.69 7.93 2.06
N LEU A 86 7.90 7.33 0.88
CA LEU A 86 8.02 8.08 -0.38
C LEU A 86 6.74 8.85 -0.71
N GLU A 87 5.59 8.22 -0.50
CA GLU A 87 4.26 8.84 -0.61
C GLU A 87 4.16 10.05 0.34
N ALA A 88 4.54 9.89 1.61
CA ALA A 88 4.55 10.98 2.57
C ALA A 88 5.43 12.15 2.11
N VAL A 89 6.68 11.87 1.69
CA VAL A 89 7.60 12.90 1.18
C VAL A 89 6.97 13.64 0.01
N SER A 90 6.40 12.92 -0.95
CA SER A 90 5.71 13.51 -2.11
C SER A 90 4.55 14.43 -1.70
N VAL A 91 3.77 14.03 -0.69
CA VAL A 91 2.66 14.82 -0.15
C VAL A 91 3.16 16.07 0.59
N PHE A 92 4.33 16.05 1.21
CA PHE A 92 4.85 17.24 1.89
C PHE A 92 5.65 18.17 0.97
N THR A 93 6.13 17.70 -0.18
CA THR A 93 6.88 18.53 -1.14
C THR A 93 6.02 19.21 -2.20
N THR A 94 4.76 18.81 -2.35
CA THR A 94 3.86 19.36 -3.38
C THR A 94 2.91 20.39 -2.76
N SER A 95 2.85 21.59 -3.35
CA SER A 95 2.17 22.75 -2.76
C SER A 95 0.64 22.72 -2.87
N ASP A 96 0.06 21.87 -3.73
CA ASP A 96 -1.38 21.84 -4.07
C ASP A 96 -2.12 20.61 -3.51
N ASN A 97 -1.70 20.10 -2.35
CA ASN A 97 -2.32 18.91 -1.79
C ASN A 97 -3.57 19.23 -0.98
N GLY A 98 -4.70 18.68 -1.40
CA GLY A 98 -5.98 18.78 -0.69
C GLY A 98 -6.15 17.72 0.41
N LEU A 99 -7.20 17.89 1.23
CA LEU A 99 -7.57 16.95 2.32
C LEU A 99 -7.63 15.48 1.88
N ASN A 100 -7.97 15.22 0.61
CA ASN A 100 -8.02 13.88 0.05
C ASN A 100 -6.65 13.19 0.08
N GLN A 101 -5.55 13.89 -0.25
CA GLN A 101 -4.22 13.27 -0.30
C GLN A 101 -3.67 12.98 1.10
N TYR A 102 -3.90 13.90 2.06
CA TYR A 102 -3.56 13.65 3.47
C TYR A 102 -4.38 12.49 4.06
N GLY A 103 -5.65 12.36 3.67
CA GLY A 103 -6.51 11.25 4.05
C GLY A 103 -5.99 9.91 3.53
N LEU A 104 -5.60 9.84 2.25
CA LEU A 104 -5.01 8.63 1.65
C LEU A 104 -3.71 8.24 2.36
N LEU A 105 -2.83 9.21 2.62
CA LEU A 105 -1.60 8.97 3.36
C LEU A 105 -1.87 8.41 4.77
N GLY A 106 -2.89 8.95 5.46
CA GLY A 106 -3.32 8.45 6.76
C GLY A 106 -3.76 6.98 6.71
N ILE A 107 -4.51 6.58 5.68
CA ILE A 107 -4.93 5.19 5.46
C ILE A 107 -3.71 4.29 5.19
N SER A 108 -2.79 4.72 4.31
CA SER A 108 -1.55 4.00 4.02
C SER A 108 -0.69 3.82 5.27
N ALA A 109 -0.54 4.88 6.08
CA ALA A 109 0.20 4.83 7.34
C ALA A 109 -0.46 3.88 8.37
N ALA A 110 -1.78 3.92 8.51
CA ALA A 110 -2.51 2.99 9.37
C ALA A 110 -2.34 1.53 8.91
N ALA A 111 -2.29 1.29 7.60
CA ALA A 111 -2.02 -0.03 7.05
C ALA A 111 -0.62 -0.53 7.42
N VAL A 112 0.40 0.34 7.35
CA VAL A 112 1.76 0.01 7.81
C VAL A 112 1.76 -0.31 9.30
N LEU A 113 1.16 0.53 10.15
CA LEU A 113 1.12 0.29 11.59
C LEU A 113 0.41 -1.03 11.94
N ALA A 114 -0.73 -1.30 11.30
CA ALA A 114 -1.43 -2.57 11.43
C ALA A 114 -0.54 -3.74 10.97
N ALA A 115 0.18 -3.55 9.88
CA ALA A 115 1.12 -4.54 9.35
C ALA A 115 2.23 -4.82 10.34
N TYR A 116 2.69 -3.89 11.21
CA TYR A 116 3.75 -4.09 12.23
C TYR A 116 3.24 -4.39 13.65
N SER A 117 1.93 -4.59 13.84
CA SER A 117 1.35 -4.95 15.13
C SER A 117 2.00 -6.20 15.77
N PRO A 118 1.96 -6.34 17.11
CA PRO A 118 2.54 -7.50 17.82
C PRO A 118 2.06 -8.84 17.25
N ASP A 119 0.77 -8.97 16.98
CA ASP A 119 0.17 -10.18 16.39
C ASP A 119 0.70 -10.46 14.98
N SER A 120 0.83 -9.42 14.15
CA SER A 120 1.39 -9.56 12.80
C SER A 120 2.87 -9.94 12.83
N ASN A 121 3.65 -9.41 13.78
CA ASN A 121 5.04 -9.81 13.99
C ASN A 121 5.16 -11.29 14.39
N ALA A 122 4.30 -11.76 15.29
CA ALA A 122 4.27 -13.16 15.69
C ALA A 122 3.97 -14.10 14.51
N TYR A 123 3.02 -13.73 13.65
CA TYR A 123 2.68 -14.47 12.43
C TYR A 123 3.82 -14.48 11.41
N VAL A 124 4.42 -13.33 11.08
CA VAL A 124 5.54 -13.29 10.14
C VAL A 124 6.75 -14.07 10.66
N ALA A 125 6.99 -14.06 11.98
CA ALA A 125 8.03 -14.86 12.60
C ALA A 125 7.74 -16.36 12.57
N SER A 126 6.48 -16.78 12.66
CA SER A 126 6.11 -18.20 12.53
C SER A 126 6.28 -18.69 11.09
N VAL A 127 5.83 -17.90 10.10
CA VAL A 127 5.99 -18.20 8.67
C VAL A 127 7.47 -18.31 8.30
N ARG A 128 8.33 -17.38 8.75
CA ARG A 128 9.78 -17.42 8.50
C ARG A 128 10.46 -18.67 9.06
N ARG A 129 9.96 -19.24 10.15
CA ARG A 129 10.51 -20.47 10.74
C ARG A 129 10.08 -21.74 10.00
N ALA A 130 9.01 -21.67 9.22
CA ALA A 130 8.44 -22.81 8.50
C ALA A 130 8.89 -22.89 7.03
N SER A 131 9.54 -21.86 6.50
CA SER A 131 10.09 -21.75 5.15
C SER A 131 11.57 -22.09 5.11
#